data_AF-A0A517P9K0-F1
#
_entry.id   AF-A0A517P9K0-F1
#
_cell.length_a   1.000
_cell.length_b   1.000
_cell.length_c   1.000
_cell.angle_alpha   90.00
_cell.angle_beta   90.00
_cell.angle_gamma   90.00
#
_symmetry.space_group_name_H-M   'P 1'
#
loop_
_entity.id
_entity.type
_entity.pdbx_description
1 polymer ?
#
loop_
_entity_poly.entity_id
_entity_poly.type
_entity_poly.pdbx_seq_one_letter_code
_entity_poly.pdbx_strand_id
1 'polypeptide(L)'
;MSLPSPLPEGWYASNERHAARLYNELQLELPPGHVLYGKPVEIVAHREGTDDVLCRHKQEPGRFTVIHLSWAMKEEVNPEHPWVEDDGDYESFLRYEASFLNR
;
A
#
# COMPACT_ATOMS: atom_id res chain seq x y z
N MET A 1 10.02 6.52 -13.39
CA MET A 1 9.42 7.77 -12.88
C MET A 1 9.48 7.73 -11.36
N SER A 2 10.10 8.75 -10.76
CA SER A 2 10.21 8.89 -9.30
C SER A 2 8.85 9.20 -8.67
N LEU A 3 8.69 8.91 -7.37
CA LEU A 3 7.48 9.28 -6.63
C LEU A 3 7.27 10.80 -6.64
N PRO A 4 6.02 11.28 -6.66
CA PRO A 4 5.73 12.67 -6.33
C PRO A 4 6.26 12.96 -4.91
N SER A 5 6.85 14.14 -4.73
CA SER A 5 7.50 14.57 -3.49
C SER A 5 6.99 15.96 -3.11
N PRO A 6 6.80 16.27 -1.81
CA PRO A 6 7.07 15.39 -0.64
C PRO A 6 5.92 14.42 -0.31
N LEU A 7 6.26 13.30 0.33
CA LEU A 7 5.28 12.43 0.99
C LEU A 7 4.67 13.14 2.22
N PRO A 8 3.44 12.78 2.63
CA PRO A 8 2.86 13.24 3.89
C PRO A 8 3.73 12.92 5.12
N GLU A 9 3.53 13.65 6.21
CA GLU A 9 4.22 13.37 7.48
C GLU A 9 3.97 11.93 7.96
N GLY A 10 5.01 11.26 8.45
CA GLY A 10 4.95 9.86 8.86
C GLY A 10 5.06 8.84 7.73
N TRP A 11 5.04 9.28 6.46
CA TRP A 11 5.28 8.42 5.30
C TRP A 11 6.72 8.52 4.81
N TYR A 12 7.32 7.36 4.58
CA TYR A 12 8.71 7.24 4.15
C TYR A 12 8.79 6.43 2.86
N ALA A 13 9.60 6.92 1.92
CA ALA A 13 9.91 6.16 0.72
C ALA A 13 10.59 4.84 1.11
N SER A 14 10.08 3.73 0.60
CA SER A 14 10.64 2.41 0.88
C SER A 14 11.88 2.20 0.02
N ASN A 15 13.03 1.96 0.66
CA ASN A 15 14.21 1.49 -0.07
C ASN A 15 13.97 0.09 -0.65
N GLU A 16 14.78 -0.33 -1.62
CA GLU A 16 14.58 -1.60 -2.34
C GLU A 16 14.45 -2.81 -1.43
N ARG A 17 15.29 -2.91 -0.39
CA ARG A 17 15.25 -4.04 0.55
C ARG A 17 13.95 -4.04 1.36
N HIS A 18 13.53 -2.88 1.84
CA HIS A 18 12.32 -2.76 2.64
C HIS A 18 11.07 -3.00 1.79
N ALA A 19 11.02 -2.39 0.61
CA ALA A 19 9.96 -2.60 -0.37
C ALA A 19 9.81 -4.08 -0.75
N ALA A 20 10.92 -4.80 -0.97
CA ALA A 20 10.88 -6.23 -1.29
C ALA A 20 10.32 -7.08 -0.12
N ARG A 21 10.69 -6.74 1.14
CA ARG A 21 10.15 -7.44 2.30
C ARG A 21 8.64 -7.24 2.45
N LEU A 22 8.18 -5.98 2.37
CA LEU A 22 6.77 -5.63 2.47
C LEU A 22 5.95 -6.22 1.31
N TYR A 23 6.52 -6.22 0.10
CA TYR A 23 5.91 -6.88 -1.05
C TYR A 23 5.73 -8.38 -0.82
N ASN A 24 6.75 -9.06 -0.27
CA ASN A 24 6.65 -10.49 0.03
C ASN A 24 5.56 -10.77 1.07
N GLU A 25 5.45 -9.95 2.12
CA GLU A 25 4.36 -10.07 3.11
C GLU A 25 2.99 -9.91 2.43
N LEU A 26 2.81 -8.83 1.67
CA LEU A 26 1.59 -8.61 0.91
C LEU A 26 1.23 -9.83 0.03
N GLN A 27 2.19 -10.38 -0.71
CA GLN A 27 1.93 -11.55 -1.56
C GLN A 27 1.56 -12.81 -0.77
N LEU A 28 2.08 -12.97 0.45
CA LEU A 28 1.70 -14.09 1.31
C LEU A 28 0.27 -13.93 1.82
N GLU A 29 -0.15 -12.71 2.13
CA GLU A 29 -1.47 -12.44 2.71
C GLU A 29 -2.60 -12.47 1.68
N LEU A 30 -2.34 -12.05 0.44
CA LEU A 30 -3.36 -11.84 -0.59
C LEU A 30 -4.14 -13.13 -0.95
N PRO A 31 -5.43 -13.22 -0.59
CA PRO A 31 -6.26 -14.34 -1.00
C PRO A 31 -6.87 -14.13 -2.40
N PRO A 32 -7.27 -15.21 -3.09
CA PRO A 32 -8.09 -15.12 -4.29
C PRO A 32 -9.35 -14.27 -4.04
N GLY A 33 -9.56 -13.26 -4.88
CA GLY A 33 -10.71 -12.34 -4.78
C GLY A 33 -10.38 -10.97 -4.18
N HIS A 34 -9.21 -10.81 -3.54
CA HIS A 34 -8.74 -9.49 -3.12
C HIS A 34 -8.42 -8.60 -4.34
N VAL A 35 -8.61 -7.27 -4.22
CA VAL A 35 -8.46 -6.33 -5.36
C VAL A 35 -7.07 -6.34 -5.99
N LEU A 36 -6.04 -6.61 -5.18
CA LEU A 36 -4.64 -6.72 -5.62
C LEU A 36 -4.21 -8.15 -5.98
N TYR A 37 -5.07 -9.15 -5.85
CA TYR A 37 -4.71 -10.53 -6.15
C TYR A 37 -4.32 -10.69 -7.63
N GLY A 38 -3.09 -11.16 -7.88
CA GLY A 38 -2.54 -11.29 -9.23
C GLY A 38 -2.27 -9.97 -9.96
N LYS A 39 -2.38 -8.81 -9.29
CA LYS A 39 -2.09 -7.51 -9.89
C LYS A 39 -0.62 -7.13 -9.68
N PRO A 40 0.10 -6.72 -10.74
CA PRO A 40 1.50 -6.33 -10.60
C PRO A 40 1.59 -4.94 -9.97
N VAL A 41 1.99 -4.91 -8.70
CA VAL A 41 2.25 -3.68 -7.94
C VAL A 41 3.70 -3.58 -7.49
N GLU A 42 4.10 -2.40 -7.04
CA GLU A 42 5.34 -2.15 -6.31
C GLU A 42 5.05 -1.35 -5.03
N ILE A 43 5.75 -1.68 -3.94
CA ILE A 43 5.69 -0.88 -2.70
C ILE A 43 6.59 0.33 -2.88
N VAL A 44 6.01 1.52 -2.80
CA VAL A 44 6.72 2.79 -3.02
C VAL A 44 6.96 3.57 -1.74
N ALA A 45 6.09 3.42 -0.74
CA ALA A 45 6.23 4.04 0.58
C ALA A 45 5.59 3.16 1.65
N HIS A 46 5.94 3.44 2.91
CA HIS A 46 5.35 2.85 4.10
C HIS A 46 5.12 3.94 5.14
N ARG A 47 4.14 3.73 6.01
CA ARG A 47 3.83 4.64 7.11
C ARG A 47 4.48 4.15 8.39
N GLU A 48 5.13 5.04 9.14
CA GLU A 48 5.70 4.71 10.43
C GLU A 48 4.60 4.62 11.51
N GLY A 49 4.72 3.62 12.39
CA GLY A 49 3.78 3.41 13.50
C GLY A 49 2.48 2.70 13.11
N THR A 50 2.32 2.31 11.86
CA THR A 50 1.20 1.52 11.33
C THR A 50 1.71 0.50 10.31
N ASP A 51 0.86 -0.44 9.93
CA ASP A 51 1.17 -1.49 8.96
C ASP A 51 0.75 -1.10 7.53
N ASP A 52 0.56 0.20 7.29
CA ASP A 52 0.16 0.77 6.00
C ASP A 52 1.32 0.85 5.01
N VAL A 53 1.06 0.42 3.78
CA VAL A 53 1.96 0.53 2.64
C VAL A 53 1.26 1.17 1.45
N LEU A 54 2.02 1.98 0.70
CA LEU A 54 1.54 2.58 -0.55
C LEU A 54 2.04 1.73 -1.72
N CYS A 55 1.09 1.15 -2.45
CA CYS A 55 1.33 0.39 -3.67
C CYS A 55 1.15 1.27 -4.89
N ARG A 56 2.07 1.20 -5.87
CA ARG A 56 1.87 1.75 -7.23
C ARG A 56 1.59 0.62 -8.21
N HIS A 57 0.57 0.78 -9.05
CA HIS A 57 0.21 -0.22 -10.07
C HIS A 57 1.17 -0.13 -11.26
N LYS A 58 1.83 -1.23 -11.61
CA LYS A 58 2.82 -1.24 -12.71
C LYS A 58 2.17 -1.05 -14.09
N GLN A 59 0.93 -1.49 -14.24
CA GLN A 59 0.15 -1.36 -15.48
C GLN A 59 -0.58 -0.02 -15.59
N GLU A 60 -0.82 0.64 -14.46
CA GLU A 60 -1.52 1.92 -14.36
C GLU A 60 -0.70 2.86 -13.45
N PRO A 61 0.41 3.45 -13.91
CA PRO A 61 1.37 4.15 -13.04
C PRO A 61 0.82 5.37 -12.28
N GLY A 62 -0.35 5.88 -12.68
CA GLY A 62 -1.07 6.93 -11.97
C GLY A 62 -1.99 6.43 -10.86
N ARG A 63 -2.20 5.12 -10.75
CA ARG A 63 -3.02 4.47 -9.74
C ARG A 63 -2.17 4.00 -8.57
N PHE A 64 -2.66 4.31 -7.38
CA PHE A 64 -2.07 3.99 -6.09
C PHE A 64 -3.13 3.33 -5.21
N THR A 65 -2.68 2.43 -4.34
CA THR A 65 -3.54 1.79 -3.35
C THR A 65 -2.83 1.81 -2.00
N VAL A 66 -3.50 2.30 -0.96
CA VAL A 66 -3.05 2.17 0.42
C VAL A 66 -3.57 0.84 0.95
N ILE A 67 -2.65 0.00 1.42
CA ILE A 67 -2.96 -1.31 1.99
C ILE A 67 -2.50 -1.34 3.44
N HIS A 68 -3.38 -1.75 4.36
CA HIS A 68 -3.02 -2.10 5.72
C HIS A 68 -2.70 -3.60 5.79
N LEU A 69 -1.42 -3.94 5.97
CA LEU A 69 -0.99 -5.35 6.10
C LEU A 69 -1.53 -5.95 7.40
N SER A 70 -1.88 -7.23 7.37
CA SER A 70 -2.38 -7.92 8.57
C SER A 70 -1.27 -8.62 9.37
N TRP A 71 -0.09 -8.77 8.78
CA TRP A 71 1.04 -9.59 9.24
C TRP A 71 0.66 -11.04 9.54
N ALA A 72 -0.28 -11.59 8.79
CA ALA A 72 -0.71 -12.97 9.00
C ALA A 72 0.40 -13.99 8.67
N MET A 73 1.42 -13.59 7.89
CA MET A 73 2.49 -14.45 7.37
C MET A 73 1.99 -15.69 6.60
N LYS A 74 0.73 -15.66 6.15
CA LYS A 74 0.04 -16.71 5.39
C LYS A 74 -1.14 -16.08 4.65
N GLU A 75 -1.69 -16.83 3.69
CA GLU A 75 -2.87 -16.39 2.95
C GLU A 75 -4.05 -16.15 3.91
N GLU A 76 -4.69 -15.01 3.75
CA GLU A 76 -5.89 -14.65 4.49
C GLU A 76 -7.10 -15.48 4.03
N VAL A 77 -8.12 -15.59 4.87
CA VAL A 77 -9.35 -16.32 4.50
C VAL A 77 -10.41 -15.36 3.96
N ASN A 78 -10.40 -14.11 4.43
CA ASN A 78 -11.35 -13.08 4.01
C ASN A 78 -10.73 -12.24 2.89
N PRO A 79 -11.37 -12.11 1.71
CA PRO A 79 -10.87 -11.26 0.62
C PRO A 79 -10.86 -9.76 0.92
N GLU A 80 -11.41 -9.32 2.05
CA GLU A 80 -11.24 -7.94 2.56
C GLU A 80 -9.89 -7.72 3.27
N HIS A 81 -9.12 -8.78 3.54
CA HIS A 81 -7.77 -8.69 4.09
C HIS A 81 -6.71 -9.04 3.04
N PRO A 82 -5.54 -8.38 3.07
CA PRO A 82 -5.24 -7.16 3.85
C PRO A 82 -6.16 -5.99 3.46
N TRP A 83 -6.38 -5.00 4.33
CA TRP A 83 -7.40 -3.97 4.07
C TRP A 83 -6.96 -2.99 2.99
N VAL A 84 -7.92 -2.58 2.17
CA VAL A 84 -7.76 -1.45 1.24
C VAL A 84 -8.29 -0.20 1.92
N GLU A 85 -7.39 0.70 2.30
CA GLU A 85 -7.74 1.95 2.96
C GLU A 85 -8.08 3.07 1.95
N ASP A 86 -7.40 3.07 0.80
CA ASP A 86 -7.67 3.97 -0.34
C ASP A 86 -7.22 3.29 -1.65
N ASP A 87 -7.93 3.54 -2.75
CA ASP A 87 -7.57 3.10 -4.11
C ASP A 87 -7.95 4.19 -5.10
N GLY A 88 -6.96 4.83 -5.72
CA GLY A 88 -7.18 6.02 -6.53
C GLY A 88 -5.90 6.55 -7.16
N ASP A 89 -5.85 7.84 -7.43
CA ASP A 89 -4.62 8.53 -7.83
C ASP A 89 -3.81 8.99 -6.62
N TYR A 90 -2.64 9.59 -6.87
CA TYR A 90 -1.80 10.11 -5.78
C TYR A 90 -2.52 11.20 -4.95
N GLU A 91 -3.38 11.99 -5.58
CA GLU A 91 -4.19 13.00 -4.87
C GLU A 91 -5.23 12.35 -3.95
N SER A 92 -5.77 11.17 -4.29
CA SER A 92 -6.62 10.39 -3.40
C SER A 92 -5.89 9.99 -2.13
N PHE A 93 -4.67 9.48 -2.28
CA PHE A 93 -3.78 9.16 -1.15
C PHE A 93 -3.53 10.39 -0.26
N LEU A 94 -3.25 11.56 -0.85
CA LEU A 94 -3.06 12.79 -0.07
C LEU A 94 -4.33 13.20 0.70
N ARG A 95 -5.52 13.03 0.10
CA ARG A 95 -6.81 13.31 0.77
C ARG A 95 -7.10 12.32 1.89
N TYR A 96 -6.79 11.04 1.68
CA TYR A 96 -6.88 9.99 2.70
C TYR A 96 -6.07 10.38 3.93
N GLU A 97 -4.79 10.72 3.76
CA GLU A 97 -3.92 11.13 4.87
C GLU A 97 -4.38 12.42 5.56
N ALA A 98 -4.81 13.42 4.78
CA ALA A 98 -5.32 14.68 5.34
C ALA A 98 -6.57 14.49 6.21
N SER A 99 -7.32 13.38 6.04
CA SER A 99 -8.50 13.08 6.84
C SER A 99 -8.19 12.71 8.30
N PHE A 100 -6.95 12.32 8.60
CA PHE A 100 -6.49 11.98 9.95
C PHE A 100 -5.85 13.16 10.69
N LEU A 101 -5.36 14.17 9.98
CA LEU A 101 -4.73 15.36 10.59
C LEU A 101 -5.74 16.32 11.25
N ASN A 102 -7.03 16.20 10.92
CA ASN A 102 -8.11 17.02 11.47
C ASN A 102 -8.93 16.32 12.57
N ARG A 103 -8.41 15.23 13.14
CA ARG A 103 -9.07 14.46 14.21
C ARG A 103 -8.40 14.66 15.56
#